data_AF-A0A524GHI5-F1
#
_entry.id   AF-A0A524GHI5-F1
#
_cell.length_a   1.000
_cell.length_b   1.000
_cell.length_c   1.000
_cell.angle_alpha   90.00
_cell.angle_beta   90.00
_cell.angle_gamma   90.00
#
_symmetry.space_group_name_H-M   'P 1'
#
loop_
_entity.id
_entity.type
_entity.pdbx_description
1 polymer ?
#
loop_
_entity_poly.entity_id
_entity_poly.type
_entity_poly.pdbx_seq_one_letter_code
_entity_poly.pdbx_strand_id
1 'polypeptide(L)'
;ADKENRAEVMRSALDTLDRLDIGESWGQVHQVMFRHPLTEIPVAGRLLDGSWNRGPFPMVGGNDTVEANSWDRSRPYAVTAMPALRLVTDVGNWDDSVAVMPVGQSGRPWSSHYADQIQLWRRGEVFALPFSEAAVAAATEARLILRPGE
;
A
#
# COMPACT_ATOMS: atom_id res chain seq x y z
N ALA A 1 -12.09 34.87 29.62
CA ALA A 1 -12.26 33.41 29.69
C ALA A 1 -10.90 32.85 30.06
N ASP A 2 -10.84 32.11 31.17
CA ASP A 2 -9.60 31.45 31.57
C ASP A 2 -9.25 30.42 30.50
N LYS A 3 -8.03 30.49 29.96
CA LYS A 3 -7.60 29.59 28.89
C LYS A 3 -6.97 28.38 29.52
N GLU A 4 -7.43 27.19 29.14
CA GLU A 4 -6.80 25.94 29.55
C GLU A 4 -5.31 25.95 29.19
N ASN A 5 -4.48 25.53 30.14
CA ASN A 5 -3.05 25.37 29.90
C ASN A 5 -2.74 23.95 29.38
N ARG A 6 -1.51 23.75 28.89
CA ARG A 6 -1.06 22.47 28.32
C ARG A 6 -1.27 21.29 29.28
N ALA A 7 -1.04 21.48 30.58
CA ALA A 7 -1.13 20.39 31.55
C ALA A 7 -2.59 19.94 31.77
N GLU A 8 -3.53 20.88 31.74
CA GLU A 8 -4.96 20.59 31.82
C GLU A 8 -5.45 19.82 30.60
N VAL A 9 -5.06 20.25 29.40
CA VAL A 9 -5.40 19.56 28.14
C VAL A 9 -4.85 18.13 28.14
N MET A 10 -3.59 17.95 28.54
CA MET A 10 -2.98 16.61 28.59
C MET A 10 -3.66 15.69 29.60
N ARG A 11 -4.02 16.20 30.78
CA ARG A 11 -4.73 15.40 31.79
C ARG A 11 -6.10 14.95 31.28
N SER A 12 -6.87 15.88 30.71
CA SER A 12 -8.18 15.59 30.12
C SER A 12 -8.11 14.55 28.99
N ALA A 13 -7.05 14.63 28.16
CA ALA A 13 -6.80 13.64 27.11
C ALA A 13 -6.49 12.25 27.68
N LEU A 14 -5.62 12.16 28.69
CA LEU A 14 -5.29 10.89 29.36
C LEU A 14 -6.51 10.28 30.04
N ASP A 15 -7.29 11.05 30.80
CA ASP A 15 -8.53 10.59 31.41
C ASP A 15 -9.53 10.07 30.36
N THR A 16 -9.51 10.65 29.16
CA THR A 16 -10.34 10.16 28.05
C THR A 16 -9.82 8.85 27.50
N LEU A 17 -8.50 8.71 27.32
CA LEU A 17 -7.87 7.48 26.84
C LEU A 17 -8.07 6.31 27.82
N ASP A 18 -7.96 6.55 29.13
CA ASP A 18 -8.17 5.54 30.17
C ASP A 18 -9.60 4.98 30.17
N ARG A 19 -10.58 5.78 29.73
CA ARG A 19 -11.98 5.35 29.58
C ARG A 19 -12.26 4.58 28.28
N LEU A 20 -11.40 4.69 27.28
CA LEU A 20 -11.61 4.07 25.96
C LEU A 20 -11.25 2.58 25.92
N ASP A 21 -10.62 2.03 26.97
CA ASP A 21 -10.24 0.60 27.10
C ASP A 21 -9.64 0.04 25.79
N ILE A 22 -8.57 0.67 25.31
CA ILE A 22 -7.96 0.37 24.02
C ILE A 22 -7.16 -0.94 24.12
N GLY A 23 -7.73 -2.02 23.61
CA GLY A 23 -7.11 -3.35 23.57
C GLY A 23 -6.59 -3.79 22.20
N GLU A 24 -6.96 -3.11 21.12
CA GLU A 24 -6.52 -3.51 19.78
C GLU A 24 -5.05 -3.14 19.50
N SER A 25 -4.32 -4.06 18.86
CA SER A 25 -3.00 -3.76 18.31
C SER A 25 -3.08 -2.82 17.11
N TRP A 26 -1.98 -2.12 16.82
CA TRP A 26 -1.93 -1.19 15.69
C TRP A 26 -2.38 -1.82 14.37
N GLY A 27 -1.91 -3.02 14.02
CA GLY A 27 -2.31 -3.69 12.77
C GLY A 27 -3.79 -4.11 12.70
N GLN A 28 -4.50 -4.20 13.83
CA GLN A 28 -5.94 -4.48 13.84
C GLN A 28 -6.74 -3.25 13.41
N VAL A 29 -6.29 -2.05 13.77
CA VAL A 29 -6.97 -0.78 13.43
C VAL A 29 -6.37 -0.10 12.19
N HIS A 30 -5.08 -0.33 11.94
CA HIS A 30 -4.32 0.25 10.85
C HIS A 30 -4.17 -0.72 9.70
N GLN A 31 -5.15 -0.67 8.79
CA GLN A 31 -5.27 -1.62 7.71
C GLN A 31 -5.41 -0.93 6.36
N VAL A 32 -4.83 -1.56 5.33
CA VAL A 32 -5.02 -1.16 3.93
C VAL A 32 -6.04 -2.06 3.26
N MET A 33 -6.98 -1.45 2.54
CA MET A 33 -7.89 -2.11 1.63
C MET A 33 -7.69 -1.55 0.22
N PHE A 34 -7.19 -2.37 -0.70
CA PHE A 34 -7.11 -2.00 -2.11
C PHE A 34 -8.49 -2.20 -2.74
N ARG A 35 -9.24 -1.11 -2.91
CA ARG A 35 -10.58 -1.11 -3.50
C ARG A 35 -10.52 -0.77 -4.98
N HIS A 36 -11.14 -1.61 -5.79
CA HIS A 36 -11.36 -1.35 -7.20
C HIS A 36 -12.60 -0.44 -7.35
N PRO A 37 -12.53 0.69 -8.06
CA PRO A 37 -13.63 1.67 -8.14
C PRO A 37 -14.97 1.08 -8.59
N LEU A 38 -14.95 0.14 -9.54
CA LEU A 38 -16.18 -0.52 -10.02
C LEU A 38 -16.90 -1.39 -8.97
N THR A 39 -16.23 -1.76 -7.86
CA THR A 39 -16.88 -2.49 -6.75
C THR A 39 -17.78 -1.60 -5.89
N GLU A 40 -17.63 -0.28 -5.99
CA GLU A 40 -18.46 0.68 -5.25
C GLU A 40 -19.80 0.95 -5.93
N ILE A 41 -19.99 0.46 -7.17
CA ILE A 41 -21.26 0.61 -7.89
C ILE A 41 -22.34 -0.21 -7.16
N PRO A 42 -23.47 0.41 -6.75
CA PRO A 42 -24.56 -0.29 -6.08
C PRO A 42 -25.05 -1.50 -6.88
N VAL A 43 -25.31 -2.61 -6.18
CA VAL A 43 -25.81 -3.89 -6.74
C VAL A 43 -24.82 -4.61 -7.66
N ALA A 44 -24.32 -3.97 -8.72
CA ALA A 44 -23.40 -4.58 -9.69
C ALA A 44 -22.00 -4.82 -9.11
N GLY A 45 -21.49 -3.87 -8.30
CA GLY A 45 -20.15 -3.95 -7.71
C GLY A 45 -19.98 -5.08 -6.69
N ARG A 46 -21.07 -5.51 -6.03
CA ARG A 46 -21.05 -6.61 -5.06
C ARG A 46 -20.64 -7.95 -5.66
N LEU A 47 -20.91 -8.16 -6.94
CA LEU A 47 -20.52 -9.38 -7.65
C LEU A 47 -19.00 -9.43 -7.90
N LEU A 48 -18.35 -8.27 -7.89
CA LEU A 48 -16.92 -8.10 -8.21
C LEU A 48 -16.06 -7.96 -6.96
N ASP A 49 -16.66 -7.50 -5.85
CA ASP A 49 -16.03 -7.13 -4.59
C ASP A 49 -14.99 -8.15 -4.10
N GLY A 50 -15.39 -9.42 -3.95
CA GLY A 50 -14.50 -10.48 -3.44
C GLY A 50 -13.36 -10.89 -4.38
N SER A 51 -13.46 -10.56 -5.68
CA SER A 51 -12.47 -10.96 -6.68
C SER A 51 -11.53 -9.84 -7.11
N TRP A 52 -11.95 -8.57 -6.98
CA TRP A 52 -11.21 -7.41 -7.46
C TRP A 52 -10.59 -6.61 -6.31
N ASN A 53 -11.20 -6.62 -5.13
CA ASN A 53 -10.61 -5.95 -3.98
C ASN A 53 -9.55 -6.84 -3.31
N ARG A 54 -8.56 -6.24 -2.64
CA ARG A 54 -7.53 -6.97 -1.88
C ARG A 54 -7.40 -6.40 -0.48
N GLY A 55 -7.41 -7.30 0.51
CA GLY A 55 -7.37 -6.96 1.93
C GLY A 55 -8.72 -7.17 2.62
N PRO A 56 -8.90 -6.57 3.82
CA PRO A 56 -7.97 -5.66 4.46
C PRO A 56 -6.68 -6.38 4.91
N PHE A 57 -5.57 -5.66 4.90
CA PHE A 57 -4.30 -6.17 5.39
C PHE A 57 -3.75 -5.30 6.53
N PRO A 58 -3.25 -5.90 7.63
CA PRO A 58 -2.59 -5.13 8.68
C PRO A 58 -1.33 -4.48 8.14
N MET A 59 -1.15 -3.21 8.50
CA MET A 59 -0.01 -2.36 8.12
C MET A 59 0.71 -1.82 9.36
N VAL A 60 2.00 -1.54 9.19
CA VAL A 60 2.81 -0.80 10.15
C VAL A 60 3.02 0.63 9.65
N GLY A 61 3.60 1.48 10.50
CA GLY A 61 3.87 2.87 10.14
C GLY A 61 2.70 3.80 10.44
N GLY A 62 2.67 4.94 9.78
CA GLY A 62 1.75 6.04 10.06
C GLY A 62 2.18 7.35 9.40
N ASN A 63 1.43 8.42 9.67
CA ASN A 63 1.58 9.73 9.02
C ASN A 63 2.99 10.31 9.09
N ASP A 64 3.70 10.07 10.20
CA ASP A 64 4.98 10.70 10.51
C ASP A 64 6.15 9.69 10.55
N THR A 65 5.97 8.50 9.95
CA THR A 65 6.99 7.44 9.92
C THR A 65 7.56 7.24 8.52
N VAL A 66 8.75 6.64 8.41
CA VAL A 66 9.37 6.30 7.11
C VAL A 66 8.46 5.39 6.27
N GLU A 67 7.86 4.40 6.91
CA GLU A 67 6.83 3.57 6.29
C GLU A 67 5.49 4.32 6.32
N ALA A 68 5.36 5.28 5.41
CA ALA A 68 4.31 6.30 5.40
C ALA A 68 2.93 5.77 4.95
N ASN A 69 2.43 4.74 5.63
CA ASN A 69 1.04 4.30 5.54
C ASN A 69 0.18 5.29 6.32
N SER A 70 -0.18 6.39 5.69
CA SER A 70 -0.89 7.49 6.35
C SER A 70 -2.39 7.27 6.37
N TRP A 71 -3.05 7.91 7.32
CA TRP A 71 -4.48 7.86 7.59
C TRP A 71 -5.01 9.26 7.92
N ASP A 72 -6.31 9.47 7.66
CA ASP A 72 -7.00 10.72 7.93
C ASP A 72 -7.68 10.70 9.30
N ARG A 73 -7.56 11.77 10.09
CA ARG A 73 -8.14 11.85 11.43
C ARG A 73 -9.68 11.72 11.45
N SER A 74 -10.37 12.05 10.36
CA SER A 74 -11.81 11.87 10.16
C SER A 74 -12.22 10.42 9.84
N ARG A 75 -11.26 9.59 9.41
CA ARG A 75 -11.42 8.14 9.17
C ARG A 75 -10.28 7.42 9.89
N PRO A 76 -10.31 7.42 11.24
CA PRO A 76 -9.14 7.12 12.03
C PRO A 76 -8.59 5.74 11.70
N TYR A 77 -7.26 5.67 11.64
CA TYR A 77 -6.44 4.47 11.47
C TYR A 77 -6.50 3.75 10.12
N ALA A 78 -7.57 3.86 9.32
CA ALA A 78 -7.59 3.25 7.98
C ALA A 78 -6.54 3.88 7.05
N VAL A 79 -5.72 3.06 6.39
CA VAL A 79 -4.69 3.57 5.47
C VAL A 79 -5.36 4.22 4.26
N THR A 80 -5.07 5.50 4.03
CA THR A 80 -5.60 6.31 2.93
C THR A 80 -4.54 6.69 1.91
N ALA A 81 -3.27 6.72 2.29
CA ALA A 81 -2.15 6.83 1.36
C ALA A 81 -0.97 5.99 1.83
N MET A 82 -0.14 5.56 0.88
CA MET A 82 0.96 4.63 1.11
C MET A 82 2.02 4.77 0.01
N PRO A 83 3.24 4.23 0.19
CA PRO A 83 4.25 4.21 -0.86
C PRO A 83 3.77 3.48 -2.12
N ALA A 84 3.60 4.22 -3.22
CA ALA A 84 3.21 3.67 -4.52
C ALA A 84 4.32 2.85 -5.19
N LEU A 85 5.57 3.08 -4.80
CA LEU A 85 6.76 2.37 -5.27
C LEU A 85 7.81 2.46 -4.16
N ARG A 86 8.49 1.35 -3.88
CA ARG A 86 9.79 1.35 -3.19
C ARG A 86 10.85 0.95 -4.20
N LEU A 87 11.93 1.72 -4.31
CA LEU A 87 12.98 1.56 -5.32
C LEU A 87 14.33 1.80 -4.65
N VAL A 88 15.27 0.91 -4.92
CA VAL A 88 16.69 1.07 -4.60
C VAL A 88 17.48 0.84 -5.86
N THR A 89 18.44 1.71 -6.13
CA THR A 89 19.21 1.69 -7.37
C THR A 89 20.69 1.73 -7.06
N ASP A 90 21.44 0.75 -7.59
CA ASP A 90 22.89 0.70 -7.47
C ASP A 90 23.53 1.42 -8.66
N VAL A 91 24.00 2.65 -8.41
CA VAL A 91 24.51 3.53 -9.45
C VAL A 91 25.87 3.02 -9.94
N GLY A 92 25.91 2.60 -11.20
CA GLY A 92 27.08 1.97 -11.82
C GLY A 92 26.98 0.45 -11.89
N ASN A 93 26.04 -0.16 -11.16
CA ASN A 93 25.71 -1.58 -11.23
C ASN A 93 24.19 -1.76 -11.32
N TRP A 94 23.61 -1.20 -12.38
CA TRP A 94 22.17 -1.01 -12.50
C TRP A 94 21.34 -2.31 -12.45
N ASP A 95 21.92 -3.45 -12.83
CA ASP A 95 21.27 -4.77 -12.77
C ASP A 95 20.99 -5.25 -11.34
N ASP A 96 21.67 -4.70 -10.33
CA ASP A 96 21.42 -4.97 -8.91
C ASP A 96 20.38 -4.03 -8.29
N SER A 97 19.70 -3.22 -9.12
CA SER A 97 18.56 -2.40 -8.67
C SER A 97 17.36 -3.28 -8.34
N VAL A 98 16.55 -2.81 -7.39
CA VAL A 98 15.37 -3.55 -6.91
C VAL A 98 14.18 -2.61 -6.73
N ALA A 99 12.99 -3.12 -7.00
CA ALA A 99 11.76 -2.36 -6.87
C ALA A 99 10.59 -3.23 -6.38
N VAL A 100 9.58 -2.58 -5.79
CA VAL A 100 8.32 -3.24 -5.44
C VAL A 100 7.16 -2.24 -5.42
N MET A 101 6.01 -2.66 -5.93
CA MET A 101 4.75 -1.91 -5.92
C MET A 101 3.76 -2.50 -4.90
N PRO A 102 2.80 -1.72 -4.38
CA PRO A 102 1.85 -2.19 -3.37
C PRO A 102 0.89 -3.27 -3.85
N VAL A 103 0.69 -3.40 -5.16
CA VAL A 103 -0.16 -4.41 -5.81
C VAL A 103 0.65 -5.21 -6.84
N GLY A 104 0.23 -5.34 -8.08
CA GLY A 104 1.08 -5.82 -9.17
C GLY A 104 1.11 -4.86 -10.35
N GLN A 105 1.89 -5.18 -11.39
CA GLN A 105 2.05 -4.30 -12.56
C GLN A 105 0.82 -4.23 -13.48
N SER A 106 -0.16 -5.11 -13.29
CA SER A 106 -1.36 -5.17 -14.12
C SER A 106 -2.55 -4.50 -13.45
N GLY A 107 -3.27 -3.67 -14.20
CA GLY A 107 -4.58 -3.15 -13.78
C GLY A 107 -5.76 -4.12 -14.05
N ARG A 108 -5.50 -5.31 -14.60
CA ARG A 108 -6.55 -6.27 -14.99
C ARG A 108 -6.78 -7.27 -13.84
N PRO A 109 -7.98 -7.34 -13.22
CA PRO A 109 -8.21 -8.18 -12.04
C PRO A 109 -7.94 -9.69 -12.20
N TRP A 110 -8.00 -10.19 -13.43
CA TRP A 110 -7.75 -11.59 -13.80
C TRP A 110 -6.30 -11.85 -14.26
N SER A 111 -5.42 -10.85 -14.22
CA SER A 111 -3.99 -11.05 -14.50
C SER A 111 -3.29 -11.68 -13.30
N SER A 112 -2.34 -12.58 -13.56
CA SER A 112 -1.39 -13.06 -12.55
C SER A 112 -0.65 -11.90 -11.87
N HIS A 113 -0.39 -10.82 -12.59
CA HIS A 113 0.31 -9.64 -12.09
C HIS A 113 -0.61 -8.54 -11.55
N TYR A 114 -1.84 -8.86 -11.15
CA TYR A 114 -2.76 -7.87 -10.56
C TYR A 114 -2.41 -7.54 -9.11
N ALA A 115 -1.91 -8.53 -8.38
CA ALA A 115 -1.78 -8.49 -6.92
C ALA A 115 -0.59 -9.34 -6.41
N ASP A 116 0.30 -9.76 -7.30
CA ASP A 116 1.42 -10.67 -7.03
C ASP A 116 2.48 -10.06 -6.10
N GLN A 117 2.65 -8.73 -6.10
CA GLN A 117 3.66 -8.09 -5.24
C GLN A 117 3.12 -7.64 -3.87
N ILE A 118 1.81 -7.76 -3.58
CA ILE A 118 1.21 -7.30 -2.30
C ILE A 118 1.98 -7.84 -1.10
N GLN A 119 2.26 -9.15 -1.10
CA GLN A 119 2.88 -9.79 0.06
C GLN A 119 4.36 -9.41 0.21
N LEU A 120 5.06 -9.20 -0.91
CA LEU A 120 6.46 -8.75 -0.89
C LEU A 120 6.53 -7.31 -0.38
N TRP A 121 5.71 -6.42 -0.95
CA TRP A 121 5.61 -5.04 -0.53
C TRP A 121 5.28 -4.92 0.96
N ARG A 122 4.35 -5.71 1.48
CA ARG A 122 4.00 -5.69 2.91
C ARG A 122 5.12 -6.15 3.83
N ARG A 123 5.98 -7.05 3.37
CA ARG A 123 7.14 -7.55 4.13
C ARG A 123 8.43 -6.74 3.92
N GLY A 124 8.38 -5.72 3.06
CA GLY A 124 9.59 -4.98 2.66
C GLY A 124 10.53 -5.80 1.76
N GLU A 125 10.02 -6.88 1.17
CA GLU A 125 10.73 -7.68 0.16
C GLU A 125 10.57 -7.03 -1.21
N VAL A 126 11.46 -7.37 -2.14
CA VAL A 126 11.64 -6.67 -3.40
C VAL A 126 11.77 -7.62 -4.58
N PHE A 127 11.47 -7.13 -5.79
CA PHE A 127 11.82 -7.76 -7.04
C PHE A 127 13.07 -7.12 -7.64
N ALA A 128 13.84 -7.91 -8.40
CA ALA A 128 14.91 -7.39 -9.24
C ALA A 128 14.33 -6.43 -10.29
N LEU A 129 15.10 -5.39 -10.63
CA LEU A 129 14.80 -4.43 -11.69
C LEU A 129 15.92 -4.49 -12.74
N PRO A 130 15.87 -5.48 -13.67
CA PRO A 130 16.90 -5.65 -14.69
C PRO A 130 17.05 -4.41 -15.57
N PHE A 131 18.29 -4.07 -15.93
CA PHE A 131 18.59 -2.86 -16.69
C PHE A 131 19.31 -3.15 -18.01
N SER A 132 20.36 -3.98 -17.99
CA SER A 132 21.10 -4.35 -19.19
C SER A 132 20.23 -5.17 -20.14
N GLU A 133 20.49 -5.07 -21.44
CA GLU A 133 19.74 -5.82 -22.45
C GLU A 133 19.75 -7.33 -22.16
N ALA A 134 20.89 -7.85 -21.70
CA ALA A 134 21.05 -9.26 -21.35
C ALA A 134 20.19 -9.64 -20.12
N ALA A 135 20.21 -8.84 -19.06
CA ALA A 135 19.43 -9.09 -17.86
C ALA A 135 17.92 -8.97 -18.13
N VAL A 136 17.51 -7.95 -18.89
CA VAL A 136 16.11 -7.79 -19.34
C VAL A 136 15.67 -8.98 -20.19
N ALA A 137 16.48 -9.41 -21.16
CA ALA A 137 16.17 -10.57 -22.00
C ALA A 137 16.03 -11.85 -21.16
N ALA A 138 16.89 -12.06 -20.17
CA ALA A 138 16.85 -13.22 -19.28
C ALA A 138 15.60 -13.23 -18.37
N ALA A 139 15.16 -12.06 -17.91
CA ALA A 139 13.98 -11.92 -17.04
C ALA A 139 12.64 -11.80 -17.80
N THR A 140 12.67 -11.73 -19.14
CA THR A 140 11.45 -11.52 -19.94
C THR A 140 10.55 -12.76 -19.95
N GLU A 141 9.34 -12.64 -19.40
CA GLU A 141 8.32 -13.70 -19.47
C GLU A 141 7.46 -13.64 -20.75
N ALA A 142 7.26 -12.45 -21.33
CA ALA A 142 6.46 -12.26 -22.54
C ALA A 142 6.98 -11.10 -23.38
N ARG A 143 6.89 -11.21 -24.72
CA ARG A 143 7.37 -10.20 -25.67
C ARG A 143 6.31 -9.85 -26.71
N LEU A 144 6.05 -8.54 -26.87
CA LEU A 144 5.21 -7.99 -27.93
C LEU A 144 6.07 -7.13 -28.87
N ILE A 145 5.97 -7.37 -30.18
CA ILE A 145 6.67 -6.57 -31.20
C ILE A 145 5.62 -5.68 -31.88
N LEU A 146 5.72 -4.38 -31.67
CA LEU A 146 4.90 -3.39 -32.36
C LEU A 146 5.55 -3.04 -33.69
N ARG A 147 4.76 -3.12 -34.77
CA ARG A 147 5.19 -2.71 -36.12
C ARG A 147 4.37 -1.48 -36.54
N PRO A 148 4.93 -0.56 -37.33
CA PRO A 148 4.15 0.51 -37.92
C PRO A 148 2.92 -0.02 -38.66
N GLY A 149 1.81 0.71 -38.60
CA GLY A 149 0.69 0.49 -39.51
C GLY A 149 1.08 0.92 -40.93
N GLU A 150 0.44 0.32 -41.93
CA GLU A 150 0.57 0.77 -43.33
C GLU A 150 0.11 2.22 -43.50
#